data_AF-A0A433E487-F1
#
_entry.id   AF-A0A433E487-F1
#
_cell.length_a   1.000
_cell.length_b   1.000
_cell.length_c   1.000
_cell.angle_alpha   90.00
_cell.angle_beta   90.00
_cell.angle_gamma   90.00
#
_symmetry.space_group_name_H-M   'P 1'
#
loop_
_entity.id
_entity.type
_entity.pdbx_description
1 polymer ?
#
loop_
_entity_poly.entity_id
_entity_poly.type
_entity_poly.pdbx_seq_one_letter_code
_entity_poly.pdbx_strand_id
1 'polypeptide(L)'
;MWARVYYRNATGEELRPVLTLMGPGGRTVELHCAPAAHDEPGICETPRVPASGPPGSVTAVAEFAGAGRVEEAPLLLRAGSERAPGARG
;
A
#
# COMPACT_ATOMS: atom_id res chain seq x y z
N MET A 1 -4.98 11.27 7.93
CA MET A 1 -4.62 10.55 6.72
C MET A 1 -4.32 9.10 7.05
N TRP A 2 -4.66 8.20 6.14
CA TRP A 2 -4.40 6.77 6.18
C TRP A 2 -4.41 6.27 4.74
N ALA A 3 -3.80 5.11 4.52
CA ALA A 3 -3.84 4.40 3.25
C ALA A 3 -4.44 3.02 3.49
N ARG A 4 -5.11 2.48 2.47
CA ARG A 4 -5.55 1.10 2.47
C ARG A 4 -5.46 0.54 1.06
N VAL A 5 -5.06 -0.73 1.00
CA VAL A 5 -5.10 -1.53 -0.22
C VAL A 5 -5.95 -2.77 0.04
N TYR A 6 -6.81 -3.07 -0.94
CA TYR A 6 -7.53 -4.33 -1.02
C TYR A 6 -6.90 -5.14 -2.13
N TYR A 7 -6.70 -6.43 -1.91
CA TYR A 7 -6.04 -7.30 -2.88
C TYR A 7 -6.60 -8.71 -2.80
N ARG A 8 -6.35 -9.50 -3.84
CA ARG A 8 -6.69 -10.93 -3.89
C ARG A 8 -5.52 -11.65 -4.55
N ASN A 9 -5.07 -12.74 -3.94
CA ASN A 9 -3.91 -13.48 -4.40
C ASN A 9 -4.30 -14.79 -5.11
N ALA A 10 -4.52 -14.71 -6.42
CA ALA A 10 -4.82 -15.88 -7.23
C ALA A 10 -3.60 -16.72 -7.63
N THR A 11 -2.38 -16.31 -7.22
CA THR A 11 -1.15 -17.01 -7.60
C THR A 11 -0.92 -18.28 -6.77
N GLY A 12 -1.49 -18.33 -5.56
CA GLY A 12 -1.30 -19.43 -4.60
C GLY A 12 0.05 -19.43 -3.87
N GLU A 13 0.95 -18.48 -4.19
CA GLU A 13 2.23 -18.31 -3.49
C GLU A 13 2.14 -17.21 -2.42
N GLU A 14 3.07 -17.19 -1.48
CA GLU A 14 3.14 -16.12 -0.48
C GLU A 14 3.42 -14.77 -1.15
N LEU A 15 2.52 -13.80 -0.94
CA LEU A 15 2.77 -12.40 -1.27
C LEU A 15 3.15 -11.62 -0.02
N ARG A 16 4.08 -10.67 -0.19
CA ARG A 16 4.49 -9.71 0.82
C ARG A 16 4.04 -8.31 0.43
N PRO A 17 2.91 -7.84 0.98
CA PRO A 17 2.43 -6.51 0.70
C PRO A 17 3.14 -5.49 1.59
N VAL A 18 3.59 -4.40 0.99
CA VAL A 18 4.05 -3.21 1.69
C VAL A 18 3.16 -2.05 1.27
N LEU A 19 2.61 -1.34 2.26
CA LEU A 19 1.79 -0.16 2.03
C LEU A 19 2.49 1.07 2.59
N THR A 20 2.83 2.00 1.71
CA THR A 20 3.54 3.23 2.05
C THR A 20 2.63 4.43 1.83
N LEU A 21 2.39 5.21 2.87
CA LEU A 21 1.69 6.48 2.84
C LEU A 21 2.71 7.60 2.96
N MET A 22 2.75 8.47 1.96
CA MET A 22 3.59 9.65 1.92
C MET A 22 2.71 10.89 2.08
N GLY A 23 3.14 11.81 2.94
CA GLY A 23 2.45 13.06 3.21
C GLY A 23 3.41 14.26 3.23
N PRO A 24 2.87 15.45 3.51
CA PRO A 24 3.64 16.69 3.43
C PRO A 24 4.81 16.74 4.41
N GLY A 25 5.88 17.43 4.01
CA GLY A 25 7.07 17.58 4.84
C GLY A 25 7.88 16.29 4.99
N GLY A 26 7.84 15.39 4.01
CA GLY A 26 8.62 14.15 4.00
C GLY A 26 8.11 13.10 5.00
N ARG A 27 6.88 13.23 5.48
CA ARG A 27 6.27 12.25 6.40
C ARG A 27 5.96 10.98 5.63
N THR A 28 6.52 9.86 6.07
CA THR A 28 6.27 8.54 5.50
C THR A 28 5.83 7.58 6.59
N VAL A 29 4.75 6.84 6.33
CA VAL A 29 4.28 5.73 7.15
C VAL A 29 4.30 4.49 6.29
N GLU A 30 5.12 3.53 6.66
CA GLU A 30 5.23 2.24 5.99
C GLU A 30 4.62 1.15 6.86
N LEU A 31 3.88 0.24 6.24
CA LEU A 31 3.32 -0.93 6.89
C LEU A 31 3.62 -2.17 6.06
N HIS A 32 4.36 -3.10 6.67
CA HIS A 32 4.49 -4.46 6.15
C HIS A 32 3.30 -5.28 6.63
N CYS A 33 2.53 -5.78 5.67
CA CYS A 33 1.30 -6.49 5.94
C CYS A 33 1.60 -7.98 6.12
N ALA A 34 0.71 -8.70 6.79
CA ALA A 34 0.85 -10.15 6.92
C ALA A 34 0.88 -10.82 5.53
N PRO A 35 1.72 -11.85 5.33
CA PRO A 35 1.75 -12.55 4.06
C PRO A 35 0.45 -13.29 3.80
N ALA A 36 -0.07 -13.19 2.58
CA ALA A 36 -1.26 -13.93 2.16
C ALA A 36 -0.86 -14.92 1.06
N ALA A 37 -1.12 -16.21 1.30
CA ALA A 37 -0.87 -17.29 0.34
C ALA A 37 -2.16 -17.86 -0.27
N HIS A 38 -3.31 -17.28 0.06
CA HIS A 38 -4.63 -17.81 -0.27
C HIS A 38 -5.42 -16.81 -1.12
N ASP A 39 -6.31 -17.35 -1.94
CA ASP A 39 -7.11 -16.61 -2.92
C ASP A 39 -8.35 -15.93 -2.31
N GLU A 40 -8.24 -15.57 -1.03
CA GLU A 40 -9.24 -14.83 -0.27
C GLU A 40 -8.96 -13.32 -0.32
N PRO A 41 -9.99 -12.46 -0.26
CA PRO A 41 -9.80 -11.02 -0.20
C PRO A 41 -8.98 -10.58 1.02
N GLY A 42 -7.84 -9.95 0.76
CA GLY A 42 -6.95 -9.38 1.76
C GLY A 42 -7.12 -7.86 1.88
N ILE A 43 -6.81 -7.35 3.07
CA ILE A 43 -6.76 -5.92 3.36
C ILE A 43 -5.45 -5.57 4.07
N CYS A 44 -4.88 -4.44 3.71
CA CYS A 44 -3.85 -3.81 4.51
C CYS A 44 -4.12 -2.32 4.66
N GLU A 45 -4.02 -1.81 5.88
CA GLU A 45 -4.34 -0.42 6.24
C GLU A 45 -3.29 0.15 7.19
N THR A 46 -2.74 1.32 6.84
CA THR A 46 -1.83 2.04 7.74
C THR A 46 -2.58 2.61 8.95
N PRO A 47 -1.91 2.79 10.10
CA PRO A 47 -2.49 3.52 11.23
C PRO A 47 -3.00 4.90 10.81
N ARG A 48 -4.14 5.29 11.36
CA ARG A 48 -4.69 6.64 11.13
C ARG A 48 -3.81 7.66 11.84
N VAL A 49 -3.24 8.58 11.08
CA VAL A 49 -2.49 9.72 11.61
C VAL A 49 -3.25 11.03 11.33
N PRO A 50 -3.04 12.11 12.10
CA PRO A 50 -3.65 13.40 11.82
C PRO A 50 -3.37 13.85 10.37
N ALA A 51 -4.39 14.35 9.67
CA ALA A 51 -4.18 14.94 8.35
C ALA A 51 -3.55 16.33 8.53
N SER A 52 -2.38 16.55 7.93
CA SER A 52 -1.77 17.88 7.82
C SER A 52 -1.63 18.23 6.35
N GLY A 53 -2.22 19.34 5.92
CA GLY A 53 -2.12 19.83 4.55
C GLY A 53 -3.42 19.71 3.74
N PRO A 54 -3.45 20.32 2.54
CA PRO A 54 -4.63 20.35 1.69
C PRO A 54 -5.00 18.94 1.20
N PRO A 55 -6.26 18.72 0.80
CA PRO A 55 -6.68 17.49 0.16
C PRO A 55 -5.73 17.19 -1.02
N GLY A 56 -5.06 16.03 -1.01
CA GLY A 56 -4.20 15.56 -2.12
C GLY A 56 -2.73 15.80 -1.95
N SER A 57 -2.38 16.39 -0.82
CA SER A 57 -1.01 16.48 -0.36
C SER A 57 -0.46 15.13 0.14
N VAL A 58 -1.24 14.05 0.00
CA VAL A 58 -0.88 12.68 0.37
C VAL A 58 -0.98 11.77 -0.85
N THR A 59 -0.03 10.85 -0.94
CA THR A 59 0.00 9.77 -1.93
C THR A 59 0.25 8.45 -1.21
N ALA A 60 -0.28 7.35 -1.72
CA ALA A 60 0.01 6.03 -1.23
C ALA A 60 0.52 5.14 -2.35
N VAL A 61 1.41 4.22 -2.02
CA VAL A 61 1.92 3.20 -2.92
C VAL A 61 1.79 1.86 -2.21
N ALA A 62 1.19 0.89 -2.91
CA ALA A 62 1.17 -0.50 -2.48
C ALA A 62 2.12 -1.29 -3.38
N GLU A 63 3.01 -2.06 -2.76
CA GLU A 63 3.97 -2.93 -3.44
C GLU A 63 3.75 -4.36 -3.00
N PHE A 64 3.76 -5.28 -3.96
CA PHE A 64 3.61 -6.70 -3.72
C PHE A 64 4.83 -7.42 -4.24
N ALA A 65 5.60 -8.02 -3.34
CA ALA A 65 6.71 -8.89 -3.67
C ALA A 65 6.31 -10.36 -3.54
N GLY A 66 6.96 -11.22 -4.33
CA GLY A 66 6.80 -12.67 -4.25
C GLY A 66 7.49 -13.29 -3.03
N ALA A 67 7.47 -14.62 -2.96
CA ALA A 67 8.18 -15.38 -1.95
C ALA A 67 9.72 -15.29 -2.12
N GLY A 68 10.47 -15.49 -1.04
CA GLY A 68 11.94 -15.44 -1.02
C GLY A 68 12.51 -14.60 0.12
N ARG A 69 13.83 -14.38 0.18
CA ARG A 69 14.39 -13.34 1.07
C ARG A 69 13.99 -11.96 0.56
N VAL A 70 13.86 -10.97 1.45
CA VAL A 70 13.42 -9.60 1.07
C VAL A 70 14.33 -9.00 -0.02
N GLU A 71 15.63 -9.31 0.02
CA GLU A 71 16.63 -8.83 -0.94
C GLU A 71 16.54 -9.53 -2.30
N GLU A 72 15.90 -10.69 -2.36
CA GLU A 72 15.87 -11.62 -3.50
C GLU A 72 14.47 -11.74 -4.12
N ALA A 73 13.43 -11.33 -3.38
CA ALA A 73 12.04 -11.46 -3.77
C ALA A 73 11.70 -10.49 -4.92
N PRO A 74 11.16 -10.99 -6.05
CA PRO A 74 10.82 -10.13 -7.18
C PRO A 74 9.64 -9.22 -6.84
N LEU A 75 9.70 -7.96 -7.28
CA LEU A 75 8.56 -7.06 -7.29
C LEU A 75 7.59 -7.50 -8.37
N LEU A 76 6.37 -7.90 -7.98
CA LEU A 76 5.35 -8.41 -8.89
C LEU A 76 4.37 -7.34 -9.33
N LEU A 77 3.99 -6.46 -8.40
CA LEU A 77 3.03 -5.39 -8.66
C LEU A 77 3.37 -4.16 -7.82
N ARG A 78 3.26 -2.99 -8.45
CA ARG A 78 3.27 -1.69 -7.78
C ARG A 78 2.03 -0.91 -8.20
N ALA A 79 1.24 -0.45 -7.23
CA ALA A 79 0.02 0.32 -7.45
C ALA A 79 0.09 1.65 -6.69
N GLY A 80 -0.12 2.77 -7.40
CA GLY A 80 -0.22 4.09 -6.80
C GLY A 80 -1.67 4.47 -6.50
N SER A 81 -1.90 5.26 -5.45
CA SER A 81 -3.20 5.86 -5.20
C SER A 81 -3.46 6.96 -6.21
N GLU A 82 -4.52 6.80 -6.99
CA GLU A 82 -4.98 7.85 -7.89
C GLU A 82 -6.10 8.65 -7.25
N ARG A 83 -6.26 9.88 -7.74
CA ARG A 83 -7.36 10.76 -7.33
C ARG A 83 -8.41 10.81 -8.41
N ALA A 84 -9.67 10.73 -7.98
CA ALA A 84 -10.79 11.01 -8.87
C ALA A 84 -10.64 12.43 -9.46
N PRO A 85 -10.75 12.59 -10.80
CA PRO A 85 -10.76 13.92 -11.42
C PRO A 85 -11.92 14.73 -10.84
N GLY A 86 -11.67 15.96 -10.39
CA GLY A 86 -12.71 16.89 -9.92
C GLY A 86 -12.78 17.11 -8.40
N ALA A 87 -11.95 16.44 -7.59
CA ALA A 87 -11.71 16.85 -6.20
C ALA A 87 -10.86 18.14 -6.16
N ARG A 88 -11.44 19.27 -6.61
CA ARG A 88 -10.85 20.59 -6.38
C ARG A 88 -11.08 20.96 -4.92
N GLY A 89 -9.98 21.23 -4.22
CA GLY A 89 -10.00 21.82 -2.87
C GLY A 89 -10.39 23.29 -2.90
#